data_AF-A0A2C6MHP2-F1
#
_entry.id   AF-A0A2C6MHP2-F1
#
_cell.length_a   1.000
_cell.length_b   1.000
_cell.length_c   1.000
_cell.angle_alpha   90.00
_cell.angle_beta   90.00
_cell.angle_gamma   90.00
#
_symmetry.space_group_name_H-M   'P 1'
#
loop_
_entity.id
_entity.type
_entity.pdbx_description
1 polymer ?
#
loop_
_entity_poly.entity_id
_entity_poly.type
_entity_poly.pdbx_seq_one_letter_code
_entity_poly.pdbx_strand_id
1 'polypeptide(L)'
;MKPLVAVIMGSQSDWAVMREACRVLEELGISYEKKIVSAHRTPDWLFSFAENAPKQGIKLIIAGAGGAAHLPGMVAAKTLLPVIGVPVPTTHLQGMDSLLSIVQMPAGVPVATVAIGAAGAKNAALLAAQIIALHDEELAGKLADRRDKAARQVLETEEWS
;
A
#
# COMPACT_ATOMS: atom_id res chain seq x y z
N MET A 1 -12.92 1.35 -15.96
CA MET A 1 -13.18 0.33 -14.92
C MET A 1 -13.30 1.01 -13.57
N LYS A 2 -14.13 0.51 -12.65
CA LYS A 2 -14.20 1.05 -11.27
C LYS A 2 -12.96 0.59 -10.50
N PRO A 3 -12.26 1.47 -9.77
CA PRO A 3 -11.05 1.11 -9.05
C PRO A 3 -11.32 0.07 -7.96
N LEU A 4 -10.44 -0.92 -7.84
CA LEU A 4 -10.46 -1.94 -6.77
C LEU A 4 -9.57 -1.55 -5.59
N VAL A 5 -8.48 -0.83 -5.85
CA VAL A 5 -7.51 -0.40 -4.83
C VAL A 5 -7.46 1.12 -4.79
N ALA A 6 -7.44 1.71 -3.59
CA ALA A 6 -7.11 3.12 -3.43
C ALA A 6 -5.70 3.27 -2.87
N VAL A 7 -4.85 4.03 -3.58
CA VAL A 7 -3.49 4.38 -3.15
C VAL A 7 -3.48 5.82 -2.65
N ILE A 8 -3.41 6.00 -1.34
CA ILE A 8 -3.46 7.33 -0.72
C ILE A 8 -2.13 7.69 -0.06
N MET A 9 -1.84 8.98 0.02
CA MET A 9 -0.63 9.49 0.65
C MET A 9 -0.82 10.87 1.28
N GLY A 10 -0.05 11.17 2.32
CA GLY A 10 -0.22 12.41 3.10
C GLY A 10 0.17 13.68 2.37
N SER A 11 1.05 13.59 1.37
CA SER A 11 1.68 14.71 0.68
C SER A 11 2.16 14.36 -0.73
N GLN A 12 2.49 15.38 -1.53
CA GLN A 12 3.10 15.17 -2.84
C GLN A 12 4.51 14.56 -2.74
N SER A 13 5.27 14.84 -1.68
CA SER A 13 6.61 14.27 -1.50
C SER A 13 6.59 12.75 -1.31
N ASP A 14 5.52 12.21 -0.72
CA ASP A 14 5.34 10.76 -0.56
C ASP A 14 5.21 10.02 -1.92
N TRP A 15 4.84 10.74 -2.99
CA TRP A 15 4.65 10.17 -4.33
C TRP A 15 5.91 9.48 -4.86
N ALA A 16 7.11 9.97 -4.50
CA ALA A 16 8.36 9.35 -4.93
C ALA A 16 8.47 7.88 -4.49
N VAL A 17 7.87 7.53 -3.35
CA VAL A 17 7.78 6.16 -2.83
C VAL A 17 6.51 5.48 -3.33
N MET A 18 5.35 6.13 -3.16
CA MET A 18 4.04 5.49 -3.40
C MET A 18 3.77 5.17 -4.87
N ARG A 19 4.44 5.85 -5.82
CA ARG A 19 4.39 5.49 -7.25
C ARG A 19 4.82 4.05 -7.53
N GLU A 20 5.65 3.46 -6.67
CA GLU A 20 6.10 2.08 -6.84
C GLU A 20 4.95 1.08 -6.59
N ALA A 21 4.02 1.41 -5.71
CA ALA A 21 2.79 0.63 -5.54
C ALA A 21 1.93 0.70 -6.82
N CYS A 22 1.72 1.92 -7.34
CA CYS A 22 0.97 2.13 -8.58
C CYS A 22 1.56 1.35 -9.76
N ARG A 23 2.89 1.37 -9.94
CA ARG A 23 3.58 0.63 -11.00
C ARG A 23 3.30 -0.87 -10.95
N VAL A 24 3.31 -1.47 -9.76
CA VAL A 24 2.99 -2.90 -9.59
C VAL A 24 1.52 -3.18 -9.86
N LEU A 25 0.61 -2.31 -9.44
CA LEU A 25 -0.83 -2.46 -9.75
C LEU A 25 -1.08 -2.38 -11.26
N GLU A 26 -0.42 -1.46 -11.96
CA GLU A 26 -0.47 -1.34 -13.43
C GLU A 26 0.06 -2.59 -14.11
N GLU A 27 1.22 -3.10 -13.67
CA GLU A 27 1.82 -4.33 -14.21
C GLU A 27 0.88 -5.53 -14.08
N LEU A 28 0.17 -5.65 -12.95
CA LEU A 28 -0.76 -6.75 -12.69
C LEU A 28 -2.16 -6.51 -13.27
N GLY A 29 -2.41 -5.35 -13.90
CA GLY A 29 -3.70 -4.98 -14.47
C GLY A 29 -4.79 -4.70 -13.42
N ILE A 30 -4.42 -4.41 -12.17
CA ILE A 30 -5.37 -4.11 -11.09
C ILE A 30 -5.79 -2.65 -11.18
N SER A 31 -7.08 -2.40 -11.40
CA SER A 31 -7.60 -1.03 -11.42
C SER A 31 -7.47 -0.35 -10.06
N TYR A 32 -6.97 0.89 -10.06
CA TYR A 32 -6.76 1.64 -8.84
C TYR A 32 -7.02 3.13 -9.04
N GLU A 33 -7.23 3.85 -7.94
CA GLU A 33 -7.17 5.30 -7.90
C GLU A 33 -6.04 5.78 -6.97
N LYS A 34 -5.55 7.01 -7.20
CA LYS A 34 -4.54 7.63 -6.34
C LYS A 34 -4.97 9.02 -5.89
N LYS A 35 -4.76 9.34 -4.61
CA LYS A 35 -5.13 10.64 -4.03
C LYS A 35 -4.13 11.09 -2.97
N ILE A 36 -3.97 12.40 -2.82
CA ILE A 36 -3.31 12.97 -1.64
C ILE A 36 -4.39 13.17 -0.58
N VAL A 37 -4.29 12.50 0.57
CA VAL A 37 -5.22 12.59 1.70
C VAL A 37 -4.39 12.78 2.96
N SER A 38 -4.46 13.95 3.59
CA SER A 38 -3.63 14.28 4.74
C SER A 38 -4.38 14.07 6.06
N ALA A 39 -3.87 13.18 6.91
CA ALA A 39 -4.47 12.93 8.23
C ALA A 39 -4.47 14.16 9.13
N HIS A 40 -3.42 14.97 9.09
CA HIS A 40 -3.28 16.13 9.97
C HIS A 40 -3.83 17.43 9.36
N ARG A 41 -3.82 17.56 8.03
CA ARG A 41 -4.24 18.81 7.35
C ARG A 41 -5.66 18.77 6.81
N THR A 42 -6.20 17.58 6.53
CA THR A 42 -7.54 17.38 5.98
C THR A 42 -8.26 16.20 6.67
N PRO A 43 -8.40 16.22 8.01
CA PRO A 43 -8.92 15.07 8.77
C PRO A 43 -10.37 14.71 8.40
N ASP A 44 -11.25 15.70 8.22
CA ASP A 44 -12.65 15.43 7.85
C ASP A 44 -12.77 14.78 6.47
N TRP A 45 -11.90 15.19 5.54
CA TRP A 45 -11.85 14.56 4.24
C TRP A 45 -11.30 13.14 4.31
N LEU A 46 -10.30 12.86 5.16
CA LEU A 46 -9.83 11.49 5.42
C LEU A 46 -10.99 10.61 5.89
N PHE A 47 -11.79 11.10 6.85
CA PHE A 47 -12.91 10.33 7.41
C PHE A 47 -13.96 10.05 6.33
N SER A 48 -14.36 11.10 5.61
CA SER A 48 -15.31 10.97 4.49
C SER A 48 -14.80 10.02 3.42
N PHE A 49 -13.52 10.07 3.07
CA PHE A 49 -12.90 9.16 2.12
C PHE A 49 -12.98 7.70 2.62
N ALA A 50 -12.52 7.42 3.84
CA ALA A 50 -12.45 6.07 4.40
C ALA A 50 -13.84 5.42 4.54
N GLU A 51 -14.84 6.19 4.98
CA GLU A 51 -16.23 5.73 5.15
C GLU A 51 -16.92 5.43 3.81
N ASN A 52 -16.58 6.17 2.75
CA ASN A 52 -17.21 6.03 1.44
C ASN A 52 -16.46 5.09 0.48
N ALA A 53 -15.19 4.77 0.73
CA ALA A 53 -14.41 3.86 -0.10
C ALA A 53 -15.13 2.52 -0.42
N PRO A 54 -15.75 1.80 0.55
CA PRO A 54 -16.48 0.57 0.25
C PRO A 54 -17.65 0.79 -0.74
N LYS A 55 -18.38 1.91 -0.59
CA LYS A 55 -19.52 2.27 -1.45
C LYS A 55 -19.10 2.58 -2.89
N GLN A 56 -17.84 2.99 -3.08
CA GLN A 56 -17.25 3.25 -4.39
C GLN A 56 -16.72 1.99 -5.08
N GLY A 57 -16.80 0.83 -4.42
CA GLY A 57 -16.32 -0.45 -4.94
C GLY A 57 -14.87 -0.77 -4.59
N ILE A 58 -14.20 0.09 -3.83
CA ILE A 58 -12.85 -0.17 -3.32
C ILE A 58 -12.87 -1.41 -2.43
N LYS A 59 -11.89 -2.28 -2.62
CA LYS A 59 -11.69 -3.53 -1.88
C LYS A 59 -10.54 -3.43 -0.89
N LEU A 60 -9.51 -2.63 -1.21
CA LEU A 60 -8.35 -2.42 -0.34
C LEU A 60 -7.84 -0.99 -0.42
N ILE A 61 -7.22 -0.53 0.67
CA ILE A 61 -6.56 0.78 0.72
C ILE A 61 -5.07 0.58 1.02
N ILE A 62 -4.22 1.17 0.20
CA ILE A 62 -2.77 1.30 0.45
C ILE A 62 -2.51 2.74 0.87
N ALA A 63 -1.98 2.95 2.08
CA ALA A 63 -1.78 4.27 2.66
C ALA A 63 -0.29 4.51 2.99
N GLY A 64 0.30 5.57 2.42
CA GLY A 64 1.68 5.98 2.68
C GLY A 64 1.78 7.25 3.52
N ALA A 65 2.60 7.22 4.57
CA ALA A 65 2.91 8.41 5.37
C ALA A 65 4.28 8.31 6.05
N GLY A 66 4.88 9.48 6.33
CA GLY A 66 6.18 9.60 7.01
C GLY A 66 6.10 10.33 8.35
N GLY A 67 7.05 10.06 9.25
CA GLY A 67 7.17 10.71 10.56
C GLY A 67 6.14 10.20 11.55
N ALA A 68 5.34 11.10 12.11
CA ALA A 68 4.13 10.75 12.86
C ALA A 68 3.03 10.26 11.91
N ALA A 69 3.21 9.07 11.34
CA ALA A 69 2.52 8.60 10.14
C ALA A 69 1.11 8.05 10.43
N HIS A 70 0.18 8.94 10.81
CA HIS A 70 -1.16 8.55 11.27
C HIS A 70 -2.14 8.16 10.15
N LEU A 71 -1.82 8.42 8.88
CA LEU A 71 -2.74 8.18 7.76
C LEU A 71 -3.27 6.74 7.70
N PRO A 72 -2.44 5.67 7.75
CA PRO A 72 -2.95 4.30 7.67
C PRO A 72 -3.85 3.93 8.86
N GLY A 73 -3.43 4.27 10.08
CA GLY A 73 -4.17 3.96 11.30
C GLY A 73 -5.53 4.68 11.37
N MET A 74 -5.58 5.97 11.01
CA MET A 74 -6.83 6.74 11.02
C MET A 74 -7.79 6.29 9.94
N VAL A 75 -7.30 5.83 8.78
CA VAL A 75 -8.15 5.24 7.75
C VAL A 75 -8.71 3.90 8.22
N ALA A 76 -7.87 3.03 8.80
CA ALA A 76 -8.30 1.75 9.36
C ALA A 76 -9.35 1.92 10.48
N ALA A 77 -9.27 2.99 11.28
CA ALA A 77 -10.27 3.30 12.30
C ALA A 77 -11.65 3.68 11.72
N LYS A 78 -11.74 3.99 10.43
CA LYS A 78 -12.94 4.53 9.76
C LYS A 78 -13.48 3.63 8.64
N THR A 79 -12.89 2.46 8.42
CA THR A 79 -13.32 1.51 7.40
C THR A 79 -13.13 0.07 7.85
N LEU A 80 -13.93 -0.84 7.30
CA LEU A 80 -13.73 -2.30 7.48
C LEU A 80 -12.91 -2.93 6.34
N LEU A 81 -12.54 -2.14 5.32
CA LEU A 81 -11.65 -2.62 4.28
C LEU A 81 -10.25 -2.88 4.85
N PRO A 82 -9.53 -3.89 4.35
CA PRO A 82 -8.11 -4.05 4.65
C PRO A 82 -7.32 -2.78 4.30
N VAL A 83 -6.53 -2.30 5.26
CA VAL A 83 -5.63 -1.16 5.08
C VAL A 83 -4.18 -1.65 5.18
N ILE A 84 -3.41 -1.37 4.14
CA ILE A 84 -1.98 -1.67 4.06
C ILE A 84 -1.20 -0.38 4.27
N GLY A 85 -0.38 -0.33 5.32
CA GLY A 85 0.41 0.84 5.68
C GLY A 85 1.83 0.77 5.13
N VAL A 86 2.25 1.81 4.40
CA VAL A 86 3.61 1.96 3.87
C VAL A 86 4.35 3.05 4.66
N PRO A 87 5.33 2.70 5.50
CA PRO A 87 6.17 3.67 6.17
C PRO A 87 7.07 4.41 5.17
N VAL A 88 6.86 5.71 5.01
CA VAL A 88 7.72 6.56 4.14
C VAL A 88 8.96 6.99 4.94
N PRO A 89 10.18 6.85 4.39
CA PRO A 89 11.40 7.24 5.10
C PRO A 89 11.42 8.74 5.37
N THR A 90 11.87 9.10 6.58
CA THR A 90 12.12 10.48 7.00
C THR A 90 13.61 10.80 6.98
N THR A 91 13.96 12.09 6.94
CA THR A 91 15.35 12.53 6.83
C THR A 91 16.22 12.09 8.01
N HIS A 92 15.70 12.18 9.24
CA HIS A 92 16.51 11.99 10.44
C HIS A 92 16.45 10.56 11.01
N LEU A 93 15.27 9.95 10.99
CA LEU A 93 15.04 8.62 11.57
C LEU A 93 14.89 7.52 10.51
N GLN A 94 15.09 7.87 9.24
CA GLN A 94 15.08 6.94 8.11
C GLN A 94 13.81 6.07 8.05
N GLY A 95 12.69 6.59 8.58
CA GLY A 95 11.40 5.90 8.61
C GLY A 95 11.17 4.99 9.81
N MET A 96 12.05 4.94 10.82
CA MET A 96 11.78 4.24 12.08
C MET A 96 10.57 4.85 12.82
N ASP A 97 10.48 6.18 12.82
CA ASP A 97 9.31 6.94 13.29
C ASP A 97 8.04 6.57 12.51
N SER A 98 8.12 6.54 11.18
CA SER A 98 7.04 6.12 10.32
C SER A 98 6.61 4.68 10.58
N LEU A 99 7.58 3.77 10.76
CA LEU A 99 7.33 2.35 10.98
C LEU A 99 6.56 2.14 12.29
N LEU A 100 7.09 2.65 13.40
CA LEU A 100 6.50 2.45 14.71
C LEU A 100 5.13 3.13 14.84
N SER A 101 4.94 4.30 14.21
CA SER A 101 3.64 4.99 14.23
C SER A 101 2.57 4.33 13.36
N ILE A 102 2.94 3.41 12.46
CA ILE A 102 2.00 2.64 11.64
C ILE A 102 1.77 1.23 12.22
N VAL A 103 2.83 0.52 12.60
CA VAL A 103 2.74 -0.92 12.96
C VAL A 103 2.18 -1.17 14.35
N GLN A 104 2.38 -0.25 15.29
CA GLN A 104 2.00 -0.42 16.70
C GLN A 104 0.53 -0.06 16.97
N MET A 105 -0.37 -0.38 16.03
CA MET A 105 -1.80 -0.19 16.25
C MET A 105 -2.29 -1.03 17.44
N PRO A 106 -3.18 -0.48 18.29
CA PRO A 106 -3.79 -1.27 19.35
C PRO A 106 -4.67 -2.39 18.75
N ALA A 107 -4.81 -3.48 19.51
CA ALA A 107 -5.70 -4.57 19.12
C ALA A 107 -7.14 -4.05 18.90
N GLY A 108 -7.75 -4.45 17.78
CA GLY A 108 -9.09 -4.03 17.38
C GLY A 108 -9.14 -3.17 16.12
N VAL A 109 -8.04 -2.48 15.77
CA VAL A 109 -7.95 -1.66 14.54
C VAL A 109 -6.66 -2.01 13.78
N PRO A 110 -6.68 -3.06 12.94
CA PRO A 110 -5.46 -3.58 12.32
C PRO A 110 -4.99 -2.74 11.13
N VAL A 111 -3.66 -2.67 10.95
CA VAL A 111 -3.00 -2.18 9.73
C VAL A 111 -1.96 -3.21 9.29
N ALA A 112 -2.06 -3.68 8.05
CA ALA A 112 -1.04 -4.56 7.45
C ALA A 112 0.18 -3.72 7.07
N THR A 113 1.18 -3.67 7.94
CA THR A 113 2.36 -2.82 7.73
C THR A 113 3.43 -3.55 6.94
N VAL A 114 3.98 -2.89 5.92
CA VAL A 114 5.08 -3.41 5.09
C VAL A 114 6.41 -2.71 5.40
N ALA A 115 7.48 -3.13 4.73
CA ALA A 115 8.81 -2.52 4.87
C ALA A 115 8.82 -1.00 4.63
N ILE A 116 9.85 -0.32 5.10
CA ILE A 116 10.03 1.12 4.87
C ILE A 116 10.35 1.39 3.39
N GLY A 117 9.76 2.47 2.83
CA GLY A 117 10.15 3.04 1.53
C GLY A 117 9.67 2.26 0.31
N ALA A 118 10.46 2.33 -0.76
CA ALA A 118 10.08 1.80 -2.08
C ALA A 118 9.82 0.30 -2.09
N ALA A 119 10.61 -0.49 -1.33
CA ALA A 119 10.37 -1.92 -1.16
C ALA A 119 9.00 -2.18 -0.50
N GLY A 120 8.65 -1.39 0.52
CA GLY A 120 7.34 -1.37 1.13
C GLY A 120 6.23 -1.09 0.13
N ALA A 121 6.32 0.00 -0.62
CA ALA A 121 5.30 0.37 -1.61
C ALA A 121 5.06 -0.74 -2.65
N LYS A 122 6.12 -1.37 -3.17
CA LYS A 122 5.99 -2.54 -4.07
C LYS A 122 5.28 -3.71 -3.37
N ASN A 123 5.71 -4.04 -2.16
CA ASN A 123 5.14 -5.13 -1.39
C ASN A 123 3.69 -4.87 -0.96
N ALA A 124 3.29 -3.61 -0.75
CA ALA A 124 1.91 -3.26 -0.46
C ALA A 124 0.99 -3.57 -1.65
N ALA A 125 1.43 -3.26 -2.87
CA ALA A 125 0.70 -3.61 -4.08
C ALA A 125 0.66 -5.13 -4.32
N LEU A 126 1.77 -5.84 -4.07
CA LEU A 126 1.80 -7.31 -4.16
C LEU A 126 0.91 -7.98 -3.11
N LEU A 127 0.90 -7.48 -1.88
CA LEU A 127 0.00 -7.96 -0.82
C LEU A 127 -1.46 -7.69 -1.17
N ALA A 128 -1.76 -6.50 -1.70
CA ALA A 128 -3.11 -6.20 -2.18
C ALA A 128 -3.54 -7.15 -3.32
N ALA A 129 -2.63 -7.42 -4.27
CA ALA A 129 -2.87 -8.38 -5.33
C ALA A 129 -3.11 -9.80 -4.80
N GLN A 130 -2.33 -10.26 -3.81
CA GLN A 130 -2.51 -11.57 -3.18
C GLN A 130 -3.88 -11.69 -2.50
N ILE A 131 -4.34 -10.64 -1.83
CA ILE A 131 -5.67 -10.63 -1.20
C ILE A 131 -6.78 -10.71 -2.26
N ILE A 132 -6.66 -9.98 -3.37
CA ILE A 132 -7.63 -10.03 -4.47
C ILE A 132 -7.61 -11.41 -5.16
N ALA A 133 -6.42 -11.97 -5.37
CA ALA A 133 -6.20 -13.25 -6.03
C ALA A 133 -6.84 -14.44 -5.31
N LEU A 134 -7.21 -14.31 -4.02
CA LEU A 134 -8.01 -15.32 -3.31
C LEU A 134 -9.36 -15.60 -4.00
N HIS A 135 -9.85 -14.67 -4.83
CA HIS A 135 -11.08 -14.79 -5.60
C HIS A 135 -10.88 -14.48 -7.10
N ASP A 136 -9.63 -14.48 -7.58
CA ASP A 136 -9.27 -14.17 -8.97
C ASP A 136 -8.13 -15.09 -9.41
N GLU A 137 -8.49 -16.21 -10.05
CA GLU A 137 -7.52 -17.23 -10.50
C GLU A 137 -6.57 -16.71 -11.58
N GLU A 138 -7.02 -15.78 -12.43
CA GLU A 138 -6.17 -15.16 -13.46
C GLU A 138 -5.08 -14.32 -12.80
N LEU A 139 -5.45 -13.51 -11.79
CA LEU A 139 -4.49 -12.72 -11.02
C LEU A 139 -3.54 -13.63 -10.20
N ALA A 140 -4.03 -14.74 -9.66
CA ALA A 140 -3.20 -15.72 -8.98
C ALA A 140 -2.12 -16.28 -9.92
N GLY A 141 -2.48 -16.62 -11.16
CA GLY A 141 -1.53 -17.03 -12.21
C GLY A 141 -0.47 -15.96 -12.49
N LYS A 142 -0.89 -14.70 -12.71
CA LYS A 142 0.05 -13.57 -12.92
C LYS A 142 1.04 -13.39 -11.78
N LEU A 143 0.60 -13.58 -10.53
CA LEU A 143 1.47 -13.51 -9.35
C LEU A 143 2.48 -14.65 -9.31
N ALA A 144 2.08 -15.87 -9.67
CA ALA A 144 2.97 -17.03 -9.77
C ALA A 144 4.04 -16.80 -10.85
N ASP A 145 3.63 -16.42 -12.06
CA ASP A 145 4.53 -16.13 -13.18
C ASP A 145 5.55 -15.04 -12.84
N ARG A 146 5.10 -13.98 -12.16
CA ARG A 146 5.98 -12.90 -11.70
C ARG A 146 7.03 -13.42 -10.72
N ARG A 147 6.65 -14.28 -9.77
CA ARG A 147 7.57 -14.86 -8.78
C ARG A 147 8.59 -15.77 -9.44
N ASP A 148 8.15 -16.60 -10.38
CA ASP A 148 9.02 -17.49 -11.15
C ASP A 148 10.01 -16.71 -12.00
N LYS A 149 9.57 -15.62 -12.65
CA LYS A 149 10.46 -14.73 -13.41
C LYS A 149 11.53 -14.11 -12.53
N ALA A 150 11.18 -13.65 -11.32
CA ALA A 150 12.16 -13.10 -10.38
C ALA A 150 13.18 -14.17 -9.94
N ALA A 151 12.74 -15.41 -9.70
CA ALA A 151 13.63 -16.52 -9.36
C ALA A 151 14.60 -16.85 -10.52
N ARG A 152 14.09 -16.92 -11.76
CA ARG A 152 14.93 -17.12 -12.96
C ARG A 152 15.99 -16.04 -13.13
N GLN A 153 15.62 -14.77 -12.93
CA GLN A 153 16.58 -13.65 -12.99
C GLN A 153 17.72 -13.80 -11.99
N VAL A 154 17.46 -14.29 -10.77
CA VAL A 154 18.51 -14.52 -9.78
C VAL A 154 19.43 -15.66 -10.23
N LEU A 155 18.87 -16.79 -10.67
CA LEU A 155 19.65 -17.95 -11.11
C LEU A 155 20.49 -17.65 -12.37
N GLU A 156 19.98 -16.85 -13.31
CA GLU A 156 20.73 -16.37 -14.47
C GLU A 156 21.85 -15.39 -14.09
N THR A 157 21.72 -14.71 -12.95
CA THR A 157 22.75 -13.77 -12.45
C THR A 157 23.87 -14.51 -11.69
N GLU A 158 23.59 -15.68 -11.09
CA GLU A 158 24.60 -16.53 -10.42
C GLU A 158 25.64 -17.14 -11.38
N GLU A 159 25.39 -17.11 -12.70
CA GLU A 159 26.39 -17.50 -13.71
C GLU A 159 27.50 -16.44 -13.91
N TRP A 160 27.50 -15.35 -13.13
CA TRP A 160 28.51 -14.29 -13.15
C TRP A 160 29.19 -14.16 -11.79
N SER A 161 30.02 -15.13 -11.44
CA SER A 161 31.08 -14.99 -10.42
C SER A 161 32.26 -15.90 -10.74
#